data_AF-A0A353LM38-F1
#
_entry.id   AF-A0A353LM38-F1
#
_cell.length_a   1.000
_cell.length_b   1.000
_cell.length_c   1.000
_cell.angle_alpha   90.00
_cell.angle_beta   90.00
_cell.angle_gamma   90.00
#
_symmetry.space_group_name_H-M   'P 1'
#
loop_
_entity.id
_entity.type
_entity.pdbx_description
1 polymer ?
#
loop_
_entity_poly.entity_id
_entity_poly.type
_entity_poly.pdbx_seq_one_letter_code
_entity_poly.pdbx_strand_id
1 'polypeptide(L)'
;SRIARGDNPRIRLEPGDQVVFSSRIIPGNEKAIFGLQNQLAQLGVEVITEKDHFIHVSGHPCRDELTDMYRWARPQNAIPVHGEMRHLLEHAEL
;
A
#
# COMPACT_ATOMS: atom_id res chain seq x y z
N SER A 1 -4.12 13.96 -5.53
CA SER A 1 -3.47 14.83 -6.53
C SER A 1 -4.15 16.18 -6.70
N ARG A 2 -5.47 16.27 -6.98
CA ARG A 2 -6.15 17.58 -7.17
C ARG A 2 -5.99 18.56 -6.00
N ILE A 3 -6.08 18.09 -4.76
CA ILE A 3 -5.88 18.93 -3.56
C ILE A 3 -4.45 19.48 -3.52
N ALA A 4 -3.44 18.63 -3.75
CA ALA A 4 -2.03 19.04 -3.81
C ALA A 4 -1.71 20.02 -4.95
N ARG A 5 -2.53 20.04 -6.02
CA ARG A 5 -2.43 21.01 -7.12
C ARG A 5 -3.22 22.30 -6.89
N GLY A 6 -4.02 22.38 -5.83
CA GLY A 6 -4.93 23.50 -5.59
C GLY A 6 -6.21 23.48 -6.44
N ASP A 7 -6.45 22.43 -7.22
CA ASP A 7 -7.59 22.31 -8.16
C ASP A 7 -8.88 21.81 -7.48
N ASN A 8 -8.86 21.57 -6.17
CA ASN A 8 -10.05 21.12 -5.44
C ASN A 8 -10.88 22.35 -4.99
N PRO A 9 -12.16 22.46 -5.40
CA PRO A 9 -12.98 23.63 -5.11
C PRO A 9 -13.39 23.77 -3.63
N ARG A 10 -13.24 22.71 -2.82
CA ARG A 10 -13.70 22.67 -1.43
C ARG A 10 -12.59 22.55 -0.40
N ILE A 11 -11.43 22.03 -0.81
CA ILE A 11 -10.33 21.71 0.11
C ILE A 11 -9.07 22.38 -0.40
N ARG A 12 -8.43 23.16 0.47
CA ARG A 12 -7.10 23.73 0.27
C ARG A 12 -6.23 23.28 1.44
N LEU A 13 -4.95 23.08 1.15
CA LEU A 13 -3.95 22.76 2.16
C LEU A 13 -3.24 24.04 2.55
N GLU A 14 -2.93 24.17 3.83
CA GLU A 14 -2.17 25.27 4.40
C GLU A 14 -0.85 24.75 4.99
N PRO A 15 0.19 25.60 5.09
CA PRO A 15 1.41 25.22 5.77
C PRO A 15 1.13 24.77 7.21
N GLY A 16 1.65 23.60 7.60
CA GLY A 16 1.39 22.98 8.90
C GLY A 16 0.32 21.88 8.87
N ASP A 17 -0.45 21.73 7.78
CA ASP A 17 -1.30 20.56 7.60
C ASP A 17 -0.45 19.27 7.48
N GLN A 18 -1.06 18.15 7.87
CA GLN A 18 -0.46 16.82 7.75
C GLN A 18 -1.26 15.96 6.78
N VAL A 19 -0.57 15.25 5.88
CA VAL A 19 -1.17 14.29 4.95
C VAL A 19 -0.59 12.91 5.20
N VAL A 20 -1.47 11.98 5.58
CA VAL A 20 -1.12 10.60 5.89
C VAL A 20 -1.37 9.69 4.69
N PHE A 21 -0.31 9.05 4.20
CA PHE A 21 -0.37 7.99 3.19
C PHE A 21 -0.47 6.63 3.89
N SER A 22 -1.70 6.26 4.27
CA SER A 22 -2.03 4.96 4.90
C SER A 22 -2.05 3.79 3.90
N SER A 23 -1.08 3.75 2.98
CA SER A 23 -1.04 2.82 1.85
C SER A 23 0.39 2.57 1.39
N ARG A 24 0.69 1.34 0.98
CA ARG A 24 1.94 1.02 0.28
C ARG A 24 1.95 1.54 -1.15
N ILE A 25 3.13 1.93 -1.63
CA ILE A 25 3.35 2.25 -3.04
C ILE A 25 3.29 0.96 -3.85
N ILE A 26 2.31 0.87 -4.76
CA ILE A 26 2.18 -0.25 -5.69
C ILE A 26 3.28 -0.13 -6.77
N PRO A 27 3.99 -1.23 -7.09
CA PRO A 27 4.99 -1.22 -8.15
C PRO A 27 4.47 -0.62 -9.47
N GLY A 28 5.26 0.27 -10.07
CA GLY A 28 4.90 1.00 -11.28
C GLY A 28 4.27 2.38 -11.05
N ASN A 29 3.86 2.69 -9.82
CA ASN A 29 3.28 4.00 -9.46
C ASN A 29 4.25 4.93 -8.70
N GLU A 30 5.49 4.51 -8.47
CA GLU A 30 6.46 5.19 -7.60
C GLU A 30 6.66 6.64 -8.02
N LYS A 31 6.90 6.89 -9.31
CA LYS A 31 7.14 8.24 -9.84
C LYS A 31 5.96 9.17 -9.59
N ALA A 32 4.74 8.69 -9.81
CA ALA A 32 3.54 9.50 -9.63
C ALA A 32 3.30 9.83 -8.15
N ILE A 33 3.51 8.85 -7.26
CA ILE A 33 3.37 9.06 -5.82
C ILE A 33 4.46 9.99 -5.28
N PHE A 34 5.72 9.79 -5.65
CA PHE A 34 6.80 10.69 -5.23
C PHE A 34 6.61 12.11 -5.78
N GLY A 35 6.13 12.25 -7.02
CA GLY A 35 5.75 13.56 -7.56
C GLY A 35 4.67 14.25 -6.74
N LEU A 36 3.65 13.50 -6.30
CA LEU A 36 2.60 14.02 -5.41
C LEU A 36 3.14 14.42 -4.04
N GLN A 37 4.00 13.59 -3.43
CA GLN A 37 4.61 13.89 -2.14
C GLN A 37 5.48 15.15 -2.21
N ASN A 38 6.23 15.33 -3.30
CA ASN A 38 7.01 16.55 -3.52
C ASN A 38 6.12 17.80 -3.65
N GLN A 39 4.98 17.70 -4.35
CA GLN A 39 4.02 18.81 -4.43
C GLN A 39 3.46 19.19 -3.06
N LEU A 40 3.12 18.19 -2.23
CA LEU A 40 2.66 18.43 -0.86
C LEU A 40 3.75 19.08 0.00
N ALA A 41 4.99 18.57 -0.06
CA ALA A 41 6.11 19.14 0.66
C ALA A 41 6.41 20.60 0.26
N GLN A 42 6.26 20.94 -1.03
CA GLN A 42 6.40 22.32 -1.52
C GLN A 42 5.34 23.28 -0.95
N LEU A 43 4.17 22.78 -0.56
CA LEU A 43 3.12 23.56 0.10
C LEU A 43 3.35 23.75 1.62
N GLY A 44 4.44 23.22 2.17
CA GLY A 44 4.69 23.24 3.62
C GLY A 44 3.82 22.24 4.39
N VAL A 45 3.30 21.22 3.71
CA VAL A 45 2.52 20.13 4.30
C VAL A 45 3.47 19.02 4.72
N GLU A 46 3.28 18.52 5.93
CA GLU A 46 4.02 17.36 6.43
C GLU A 46 3.43 16.07 5.85
N VAL A 47 4.28 15.24 5.25
CA VAL A 47 3.89 13.98 4.62
C VAL A 47 4.28 12.83 5.53
N ILE A 48 3.30 12.04 5.96
CA ILE A 48 3.50 10.86 6.81
C ILE A 48 3.26 9.60 5.98
N THR A 49 4.18 8.64 6.01
CA THR A 49 4.10 7.40 5.24
C THR A 49 4.25 6.16 6.12
N GLU A 50 4.04 4.97 5.53
CA GLU A 50 4.28 3.68 6.19
C GLU A 50 5.74 3.46 6.64
N LYS A 51 6.69 4.24 6.11
CA LYS A 51 8.10 4.18 6.54
C LYS A 51 8.35 4.94 7.83
N ASP A 52 7.54 5.97 8.08
CA ASP A 52 7.69 6.86 9.23
C ASP A 52 6.95 6.30 10.44
N HIS A 53 5.77 5.73 10.21
CA HIS A 53 4.93 5.14 11.25
C HIS A 53 4.31 3.82 10.81
N PHE A 54 3.98 2.96 11.78
CA PHE A 54 3.23 1.73 11.53
C PHE A 54 1.73 2.04 11.30
N ILE A 55 1.42 2.57 10.12
CA ILE A 55 0.08 3.02 9.74
C ILE A 55 -0.55 2.18 8.62
N HIS A 56 0.20 1.24 8.05
CA HIS A 56 -0.28 0.38 6.98
C HIS A 56 0.16 -1.06 7.20
N VAL A 57 -0.74 -1.98 6.87
CA VAL A 57 -0.50 -3.43 6.86
C VAL A 57 -1.02 -4.00 5.54
N SER A 58 -0.45 -5.14 5.14
CA SER A 58 -0.98 -5.90 4.01
C SER A 58 -2.41 -6.37 4.31
N GLY A 59 -3.29 -6.31 3.31
CA GLY A 59 -4.60 -6.99 3.35
C GLY A 59 -4.53 -8.46 2.93
N HIS A 60 -3.35 -8.94 2.53
CA HIS A 60 -3.11 -10.32 2.11
C HIS A 60 -2.31 -11.09 3.16
N PRO A 61 -2.64 -12.37 3.40
CA PRO A 61 -1.97 -13.20 4.39
C PRO A 61 -0.51 -13.48 4.01
N CYS A 62 0.35 -13.50 5.02
CA CYS A 62 1.72 -13.96 4.93
C CYS A 62 1.78 -15.50 4.93
N ARG A 63 2.99 -16.06 4.74
CA ARG A 63 3.23 -17.51 4.66
C ARG A 63 2.64 -18.28 5.85
N ASP A 64 2.88 -17.81 7.06
CA ASP A 64 2.41 -18.48 8.29
C ASP A 64 0.87 -18.47 8.39
N GLU A 65 0.23 -17.37 8.00
CA GLU A 65 -1.23 -17.25 7.97
C GLU A 65 -1.85 -18.19 6.91
N LEU A 66 -1.17 -18.35 5.76
CA LEU A 66 -1.56 -19.35 4.75
C LEU A 66 -1.36 -20.79 5.24
N THR A 67 -0.25 -21.06 5.96
CA THR A 67 -0.02 -22.37 6.59
C THR A 67 -1.14 -22.72 7.57
N ASP A 68 -1.53 -21.76 8.42
CA ASP A 68 -2.61 -21.96 9.38
C ASP A 68 -3.96 -22.17 8.68
N MET A 69 -4.24 -21.41 7.62
CA MET A 69 -5.40 -21.63 6.77
C MET A 69 -5.47 -23.08 6.23
N TYR A 70 -4.35 -23.62 5.71
CA TYR A 70 -4.31 -24.99 5.20
C TYR A 70 -4.46 -26.04 6.30
N ARG A 71 -3.90 -25.80 7.50
CA ARG A 71 -4.07 -26.68 8.67
C ARG A 71 -5.54 -26.80 9.08
N TRP A 72 -6.30 -25.72 8.97
CA TRP A 72 -7.73 -25.69 9.27
C TRP A 72 -8.57 -26.31 8.14
N ALA A 73 -8.33 -25.92 6.89
CA ALA A 73 -9.15 -26.32 5.75
C ALA A 73 -8.91 -27.77 5.30
N ARG A 74 -7.69 -28.29 5.45
CA ARG A 74 -7.26 -29.66 5.07
C ARG A 74 -7.74 -30.09 3.67
N PRO A 75 -7.47 -29.31 2.62
CA PRO A 75 -7.92 -29.66 1.28
C PRO A 75 -7.19 -30.90 0.74
N GLN A 76 -7.86 -31.70 -0.10
CA GLN A 76 -7.21 -32.80 -0.82
C GLN A 76 -6.33 -32.31 -1.98
N ASN A 77 -6.71 -31.19 -2.58
CA ASN A 77 -5.99 -30.54 -3.67
C ASN A 77 -6.02 -29.02 -3.44
N ALA A 78 -4.89 -28.35 -3.67
CA ALA A 78 -4.79 -26.89 -3.59
C ALA A 78 -4.31 -26.33 -4.93
N ILE A 79 -4.92 -25.24 -5.39
CA ILE A 79 -4.53 -24.51 -6.60
C ILE A 79 -4.24 -23.07 -6.18
N PRO A 80 -2.96 -22.65 -6.14
CA PRO A 80 -2.60 -21.26 -5.86
C PRO A 80 -3.22 -20.30 -6.87
N VAL A 81 -3.78 -19.19 -6.38
CA VAL A 81 -4.37 -18.13 -7.20
C VAL A 81 -3.96 -16.75 -6.70
N HIS A 82 -4.27 -15.70 -7.48
CA HIS A 82 -4.10 -14.29 -7.13
C HIS A 82 -2.65 -13.86 -6.83
N GLY A 83 -1.83 -13.81 -7.86
CA GLY A 83 -0.46 -13.27 -7.82
C GLY A 83 0.26 -13.49 -9.14
N GLU A 84 1.41 -12.84 -9.32
CA GLU A 84 2.34 -13.17 -10.41
C GLU A 84 2.90 -14.60 -10.27
N MET A 85 3.46 -15.15 -11.35
CA MET A 85 3.99 -16.52 -11.40
C MET A 85 4.91 -16.87 -10.21
N ARG A 86 5.81 -15.96 -9.81
CA ARG A 86 6.69 -16.16 -8.65
C ARG A 86 5.94 -16.38 -7.32
N HIS A 87 4.81 -15.70 -7.14
CA HIS A 87 3.97 -15.86 -5.95
C HIS A 87 3.22 -17.18 -5.99
N LEU A 88 2.74 -17.59 -7.17
CA LEU A 88 2.05 -18.87 -7.35
C LEU A 88 2.99 -20.05 -7.12
N LEU A 89 4.23 -19.96 -7.59
CA LEU A 89 5.27 -20.96 -7.34
C LEU A 89 5.61 -21.02 -5.85
N GLU A 90 5.85 -19.89 -5.18
CA GLU A 90 6.13 -19.89 -3.74
C GLU A 90 4.94 -20.42 -2.91
N HIS A 91 3.70 -20.14 -3.33
CA HIS A 91 2.51 -20.68 -2.68
C HIS A 91 2.28 -22.18 -2.98
N ALA A 92 2.83 -22.72 -4.07
CA ALA A 92 2.82 -24.16 -4.31
C ALA A 92 3.82 -24.90 -3.40
N GLU A 93 4.89 -24.23 -2.96
CA GLU A 93 5.95 -24.75 -2.07
C GLU A 93 5.65 -24.54 -0.57
N LEU A 94 4.40 -24.22 -0.24
CA LEU A 94 3.90 -23.96 1.12
C LEU A 94 3.59 -25.28 1.85
#